data_AF-I4YSE2-F1
#
_entry.id   AF-I4YSE2-F1
#
_cell.length_a   1.000
_cell.length_b   1.000
_cell.length_c   1.000
_cell.angle_alpha   90.00
_cell.angle_beta   90.00
_cell.angle_gamma   90.00
#
_symmetry.space_group_name_H-M   'P 1'
#
loop_
_entity.id
_entity.type
_entity.pdbx_description
1 polymer ?
#
loop_
_entity_poly.entity_id
_entity_poly.type
_entity_poly.pdbx_seq_one_letter_code
_entity_poly.pdbx_strand_id
1 'polypeptide(L)'
;MAFGSSHRASAEIAHHLSALAAKVDEIARRAGVSASERLDLETTLASLPWPERRRLGLILESARVSATSEAVRDAVAVMLGLASEVWARTPPPAERNSESDREPERE
;
A
#
# COMPACT_ATOMS: atom_id res chain seq x y z
N MET A 1 -22.27 -32.50 4.39
CA MET A 1 -21.88 -31.74 3.18
C MET A 1 -21.54 -30.31 3.61
N ALA A 2 -20.25 -29.93 3.60
CA ALA A 2 -19.74 -28.67 4.17
C ALA A 2 -19.10 -27.75 3.11
N PHE A 3 -19.71 -27.65 1.93
CA PHE A 3 -19.19 -26.82 0.82
C PHE A 3 -19.61 -25.33 0.91
N GLY A 4 -20.44 -24.95 1.88
CA GLY A 4 -20.97 -23.58 2.00
C GLY A 4 -20.05 -22.58 2.73
N SER A 5 -19.23 -23.05 3.68
CA SER A 5 -18.45 -22.16 4.56
C SER A 5 -17.27 -21.49 3.83
N SER A 6 -16.60 -22.21 2.93
CA SER A 6 -15.42 -21.69 2.22
C SER A 6 -15.77 -20.62 1.18
N HIS A 7 -16.90 -20.78 0.49
CA HIS A 7 -17.34 -19.81 -0.52
C HIS A 7 -17.78 -18.49 0.12
N ARG A 8 -18.46 -18.57 1.26
CA ARG A 8 -18.87 -17.39 2.02
C ARG A 8 -17.67 -16.63 2.60
N ALA A 9 -16.71 -17.35 3.18
CA ALA A 9 -15.46 -16.74 3.66
C ALA A 9 -14.71 -16.02 2.54
N SER A 10 -14.63 -16.64 1.35
CA SER A 10 -13.98 -16.02 0.17
C SER A 10 -14.71 -14.76 -0.28
N ALA A 11 -16.04 -14.75 -0.27
CA ALA A 11 -16.85 -13.58 -0.63
C ALA A 11 -16.70 -12.43 0.39
N GLU A 12 -16.61 -12.74 1.68
CA GLU A 12 -16.39 -11.75 2.74
C GLU A 12 -14.99 -11.14 2.63
N ILE A 13 -13.95 -11.93 2.37
CA ILE A 13 -12.60 -11.44 2.11
C ILE A 13 -12.59 -10.52 0.88
N ALA A 14 -13.22 -10.93 -0.23
CA ALA A 14 -13.29 -10.11 -1.45
C ALA A 14 -14.01 -8.77 -1.21
N HIS A 15 -15.07 -8.77 -0.40
CA HIS A 15 -15.77 -7.55 -0.01
C HIS A 15 -14.84 -6.60 0.76
N HIS A 16 -14.09 -7.10 1.74
CA HIS A 16 -13.13 -6.30 2.49
C HIS A 16 -11.97 -5.79 1.63
N LEU A 17 -11.48 -6.59 0.69
CA LEU A 17 -10.48 -6.16 -0.28
C LEU A 17 -10.96 -5.00 -1.15
N SER A 18 -12.21 -5.07 -1.63
CA SER A 18 -12.83 -3.97 -2.40
C SER A 18 -12.91 -2.69 -1.57
N ALA A 19 -13.32 -2.79 -0.30
CA ALA A 19 -13.35 -1.64 0.60
C ALA A 19 -11.96 -1.04 0.87
N LEU A 20 -10.93 -1.89 1.04
CA LEU A 20 -9.55 -1.46 1.19
C LEU A 20 -9.02 -0.78 -0.08
N ALA A 21 -9.31 -1.33 -1.26
CA ALA A 21 -8.94 -0.72 -2.54
C ALA A 21 -9.56 0.67 -2.71
N ALA A 22 -10.84 0.83 -2.38
CA ALA A 22 -11.51 2.13 -2.38
C ALA A 22 -10.85 3.12 -1.41
N LYS A 23 -10.37 2.63 -0.25
CA LYS A 23 -9.66 3.48 0.72
C LYS A 23 -8.29 3.92 0.21
N VAL A 24 -7.56 3.03 -0.47
CA VAL A 24 -6.29 3.35 -1.12
C VAL A 24 -6.49 4.42 -2.20
N ASP A 25 -7.53 4.29 -3.03
CA ASP A 25 -7.87 5.30 -4.03
C ASP A 25 -8.19 6.66 -3.41
N GLU A 26 -8.96 6.68 -2.31
CA GLU A 26 -9.25 7.91 -1.56
C GLU A 26 -7.97 8.59 -1.06
N ILE A 27 -7.04 7.83 -0.50
CA ILE A 27 -5.74 8.32 -0.01
C ILE A 27 -4.91 8.87 -1.18
N ALA A 28 -4.83 8.12 -2.29
CA ALA A 28 -4.09 8.54 -3.47
C ALA A 28 -4.64 9.86 -4.05
N ARG A 29 -5.96 9.98 -4.16
CA ARG A 29 -6.63 11.22 -4.57
C ARG A 29 -6.30 12.39 -3.65
N ARG A 30 -6.29 12.17 -2.33
CA ARG A 30 -5.94 13.21 -1.34
C ARG A 30 -4.46 13.59 -1.38
N ALA A 31 -3.60 12.65 -1.75
CA ALA A 31 -2.18 12.86 -1.95
C ALA A 31 -1.85 13.56 -3.29
N GLY A 32 -2.85 13.86 -4.11
CA GLY A 32 -2.68 14.53 -5.41
C GLY A 32 -2.32 13.60 -6.57
N VAL A 33 -2.44 12.27 -6.40
CA VAL A 33 -2.20 11.30 -7.48
C VAL A 33 -3.24 11.48 -8.59
N SER A 34 -2.77 11.59 -9.83
CA SER A 34 -3.62 11.85 -10.99
C SER A 34 -4.61 10.71 -11.25
N ALA A 35 -5.73 10.98 -11.94
CA ALA A 35 -6.70 9.94 -12.27
C ALA A 35 -6.12 8.86 -13.20
N SER A 36 -5.19 9.22 -14.10
CA SER A 36 -4.49 8.29 -14.98
C SER A 36 -3.57 7.31 -14.24
N GLU A 37 -3.11 7.67 -13.04
CA GLU A 37 -2.28 6.84 -12.18
C GLU A 37 -3.10 6.03 -11.16
N ARG A 38 -4.43 6.19 -11.17
CA ARG A 38 -5.38 5.50 -10.28
C ARG A 38 -6.28 4.51 -11.03
N LEU A 39 -5.84 4.02 -12.18
CA LEU A 39 -6.64 3.13 -13.04
C LEU A 39 -6.78 1.72 -12.46
N ASP A 40 -5.75 1.27 -11.75
CA ASP A 40 -5.71 -0.02 -11.06
C ASP A 40 -4.96 0.12 -9.73
N LEU A 41 -5.16 -0.86 -8.85
CA LEU A 41 -4.64 -0.82 -7.49
C LEU A 41 -3.10 -0.85 -7.44
N GLU A 42 -2.46 -1.61 -8.33
CA GLU A 42 -0.99 -1.73 -8.36
C GLU A 42 -0.36 -0.40 -8.79
N THR A 43 -0.85 0.18 -9.88
CA THR A 43 -0.41 1.50 -10.35
C THR A 43 -0.68 2.58 -9.29
N THR A 44 -1.84 2.53 -8.62
CA THR A 44 -2.17 3.48 -7.55
C THR A 44 -1.16 3.40 -6.41
N LEU A 45 -0.85 2.19 -5.94
CA LEU A 45 0.12 1.96 -4.86
C LEU A 45 1.54 2.40 -5.26
N ALA A 46 1.91 2.23 -6.52
CA ALA A 46 3.19 2.67 -7.08
C ALA A 46 3.28 4.19 -7.19
N SER A 47 2.20 4.88 -7.55
CA SER A 47 2.19 6.35 -7.69
C SER A 47 2.03 7.11 -6.37
N LEU A 48 1.76 6.43 -5.25
CA LEU A 48 1.71 7.09 -3.94
C LEU A 48 3.04 7.76 -3.58
N PRO A 49 3.03 9.01 -3.07
CA PRO A 49 4.21 9.63 -2.49
C PRO A 49 4.79 8.81 -1.33
N TRP A 50 6.11 8.79 -1.17
CA TRP A 50 6.79 7.96 -0.16
C TRP A 50 6.27 8.17 1.29
N PRO A 51 6.00 9.39 1.77
CA PRO A 51 5.41 9.58 3.09
C PRO A 51 4.04 8.91 3.25
N GLU A 52 3.22 8.95 2.20
CA GLU A 52 1.89 8.34 2.21
C GLU A 52 1.96 6.82 2.11
N ARG A 53 2.95 6.24 1.42
CA ARG A 53 3.21 4.79 1.45
C ARG A 53 3.52 4.30 2.86
N ARG A 54 4.43 4.98 3.57
CA ARG A 54 4.76 4.64 4.98
C ARG A 54 3.52 4.74 5.87
N ARG A 55 2.75 5.82 5.72
CA ARG A 55 1.52 6.05 6.48
C ARG A 55 0.48 4.97 6.21
N LEU A 56 0.25 4.63 4.94
CA LEU A 56 -0.68 3.57 4.54
C LEU A 56 -0.25 2.22 5.11
N GLY A 57 1.03 1.88 5.07
CA GLY A 57 1.55 0.65 5.69
C GLY A 57 1.23 0.56 7.18
N LEU A 58 1.42 1.65 7.93
CA LEU A 58 1.08 1.71 9.35
C LEU A 58 -0.43 1.59 9.61
N ILE A 59 -1.26 2.22 8.77
CA ILE A 59 -2.73 2.13 8.88
C ILE A 59 -3.19 0.68 8.65
N LEU A 60 -2.68 0.03 7.61
CA LEU A 60 -3.01 -1.35 7.30
C LEU A 60 -2.53 -2.30 8.41
N GLU A 61 -1.31 -2.12 8.91
CA GLU A 61 -0.81 -2.95 10.02
C GLU A 61 -1.65 -2.78 11.29
N SER A 62 -2.01 -1.54 11.63
CA SER A 62 -2.90 -1.25 12.77
C SER A 62 -4.27 -1.88 12.60
N ALA A 63 -4.84 -1.84 11.39
CA ALA A 63 -6.10 -2.49 11.05
C ALA A 63 -5.99 -4.02 11.18
N ARG A 64 -4.87 -4.62 10.76
CA ARG A 64 -4.62 -6.06 10.91
C ARG A 64 -4.60 -6.49 12.38
N VAL A 65 -3.87 -5.75 13.22
CA VAL A 65 -3.74 -6.06 14.65
C VAL A 65 -5.05 -5.86 15.40
N SER A 66 -5.84 -4.86 15.01
CA SER A 66 -7.08 -4.49 15.71
C SER A 66 -8.32 -5.25 15.21
N ALA A 67 -8.21 -5.98 14.10
CA ALA A 67 -9.34 -6.66 13.49
C ALA A 67 -9.79 -7.89 14.30
N THR A 68 -11.06 -7.89 14.70
CA THR A 68 -11.71 -9.02 15.38
C THR A 68 -12.20 -10.09 14.40
N SER A 69 -12.44 -9.73 13.14
CA SER A 69 -12.82 -10.64 12.06
C SER A 69 -11.59 -11.24 11.37
N GLU A 70 -11.58 -12.55 11.19
CA GLU A 70 -10.54 -13.26 10.43
C GLU A 70 -10.54 -12.83 8.95
N ALA A 71 -11.70 -12.69 8.33
CA ALA A 71 -11.81 -12.24 6.94
C ALA A 71 -11.22 -10.83 6.72
N VAL A 72 -11.34 -9.95 7.72
CA VAL A 72 -10.71 -8.62 7.68
C VAL A 72 -9.19 -8.74 7.81
N ARG A 73 -8.70 -9.59 8.73
CA ARG A 73 -7.25 -9.82 8.88
C ARG A 73 -6.63 -10.37 7.61
N ASP A 74 -7.29 -11.32 6.96
CA ASP A 74 -6.84 -11.92 5.71
C ASP A 74 -6.84 -10.90 4.56
N ALA A 75 -7.92 -10.13 4.40
CA ALA A 75 -7.98 -9.08 3.39
C ALA A 75 -6.87 -8.02 3.58
N VAL A 76 -6.62 -7.61 4.82
CA VAL A 76 -5.54 -6.65 5.12
C VAL A 76 -4.16 -7.27 4.87
N ALA A 77 -3.95 -8.54 5.22
CA ALA A 77 -2.70 -9.24 4.96
C ALA A 77 -2.40 -9.34 3.45
N VAL A 78 -3.41 -9.62 2.62
CA VAL A 78 -3.29 -9.62 1.16
C VAL A 78 -2.92 -8.23 0.65
N MET A 79 -3.60 -7.17 1.12
CA MET A 79 -3.29 -5.79 0.72
C MET A 79 -1.86 -5.36 1.12
N LEU A 80 -1.42 -5.73 2.33
CA LEU A 80 -0.05 -5.48 2.80
C LEU A 80 0.99 -6.22 1.96
N GLY A 81 0.73 -7.47 1.59
CA GLY A 81 1.59 -8.26 0.71
C GLY A 81 1.76 -7.58 -0.64
N LEU A 82 0.64 -7.23 -1.29
CA LEU A 82 0.67 -6.51 -2.56
C LEU A 82 1.43 -5.17 -2.45
N ALA A 83 1.11 -4.35 -1.45
CA ALA A 83 1.76 -3.06 -1.25
C ALA A 83 3.29 -3.22 -1.05
N SER A 84 3.72 -4.21 -0.26
CA SER A 84 5.13 -4.48 -0.04
C SER A 84 5.85 -4.88 -1.33
N GLU A 85 5.24 -5.72 -2.16
CA GLU A 85 5.82 -6.12 -3.44
C GLU A 85 5.97 -4.93 -4.39
N VAL A 86 4.94 -4.10 -4.50
CA VAL A 86 4.96 -2.90 -5.35
C VAL A 86 6.02 -1.91 -4.87
N TRP A 87 6.06 -1.62 -3.58
CA TRP A 87 7.01 -0.65 -3.03
C TRP A 87 8.46 -1.13 -3.04
N ALA A 88 8.70 -2.44 -2.99
CA ALA A 88 10.03 -3.01 -3.18
C ALA A 88 10.57 -2.78 -4.60
N ARG A 89 9.69 -2.77 -5.61
CA ARG A 89 10.03 -2.47 -7.01
C ARG A 89 10.17 -0.97 -7.29
N THR A 90 9.64 -0.11 -6.42
CA THR A 90 9.69 1.35 -6.57
C THR A 90 10.33 1.99 -5.33
N PRO A 91 11.66 1.84 -5.13
CA PRO A 91 12.34 2.34 -3.95
C PRO A 91 12.22 3.87 -3.82
N PRO A 92 12.36 4.42 -2.59
CA PRO A 92 12.36 5.86 -2.40
C PRO A 92 13.44 6.52 -3.27
N PRO A 93 13.18 7.72 -3.83
CA PRO A 93 14.25 8.47 -4.47
C PRO A 93 15.37 8.66 -3.44
N ALA A 94 16.58 8.24 -3.79
CA ALA A 94 17.73 8.41 -2.91
C ALA A 94 17.78 9.88 -2.47
N GLU A 95 17.74 10.12 -1.16
CA GLU A 95 18.07 11.44 -0.63
C GLU A 95 19.45 11.74 -1.19
N ARG A 96 19.55 12.72 -2.10
CA ARG A 96 20.84 13.20 -2.55
C ARG A 96 21.53 13.70 -1.29
N ASN A 97 22.47 12.91 -0.79
CA ASN A 97 23.51 13.43 0.08
C ASN A 97 24.05 14.65 -0.66
N SER A 98 23.73 15.83 -0.14
CA SER A 98 24.37 17.08 -0.51
C SER A 98 25.82 17.01 -0.06
N GLU A 99 26.61 16.15 -0.70
CA GLU A 99 28.06 16.26 -0.72
C GLU A 99 28.42 17.00 -2.02
N SER A 100 27.90 18.23 -2.10
CA SER A 100 28.50 19.27 -2.92
C SER A 100 29.63 19.85 -2.09
N ASP A 101 30.80 19.99 -2.70
CA ASP A 101 31.98 20.71 -2.21
C ASP A 101 32.83 20.04 -1.11
N ARG A 102 33.60 19.04 -1.53
CA ARG A 102 35.03 19.08 -1.21
C ARG A 102 35.81 19.41 -2.47
N GLU A 103 36.11 20.69 -2.63
CA GLU A 103 37.14 21.18 -3.55
C GLU A 103 38.43 20.38 -3.35
N PRO A 104 39.14 19.99 -4.43
CA PRO A 104 40.47 19.45 -4.30
C PRO A 104 41.42 20.59 -3.91
N GLU A 105 41.88 20.60 -2.66
CA GLU A 105 43.06 21.36 -2.26
C GLU A 105 44.20 20.95 -3.19
N ARG A 106 44.57 21.87 -4.09
CA ARG A 106 45.78 21.78 -4.89
C ARG A 106 46.94 22.13 -3.98
N GLU A 107 47.92 21.23 -3.87
CA GLU A 107 49.28 21.55 -3.44
C GLU A 107 50.28 21.08 -4.51
#